data_AF-A0A5N5Q8I0-F1
#
_entry.id   AF-A0A5N5Q8I0-F1
#
_cell.length_a   1.000
_cell.length_b   1.000
_cell.length_c   1.000
_cell.angle_alpha   90.00
_cell.angle_beta   90.00
_cell.angle_gamma   90.00
#
_symmetry.space_group_name_H-M   'P 1'
#
loop_
_entity.id
_entity.type
_entity.pdbx_description
1 polymer ?
#
loop_
_entity_poly.entity_id
_entity_poly.type
_entity_poly.pdbx_seq_one_letter_code
_entity_poly.pdbx_strand_id
1 'polypeptide(L)'
;MPKAPLPSPESVFPDDPEVRNAYQRVYSLQDQQPLRMAILGWMLIHAPSNQGRTQVAQDINAATNDEEVFKLGNYLQSFFFNHFKFLAKKRTTTPSTHRSRPELEAVRQEILNGLVSVPTSHNKAKEQALIRDNYRCMLSGTIDSRSLQTTPALRTEILSNPLLNAGPTQCCHILPQYITQHLTMGESKQIPPAVALVLRQFGGVMPDELRGEGMHHLRNIMTLENGIHISFDDLLIWLEPVEGEEHQYEFRRELPIHQNVPDVLNFTTMHEGLSFPDRQYLALHAACAKVVHMSGAAELIDKLLEEMEDTKILSEDGSSSQLLEFLLPNESVMVS
;
A
#
# COMPACT_ATOMS: atom_id res chain seq x y z
N MET A 1 -6.10 -9.98 20.15
CA MET A 1 -7.57 -9.76 20.07
C MET A 1 -7.79 -8.76 18.95
N PRO A 2 -8.71 -9.00 18.01
CA PRO A 2 -8.97 -8.05 16.93
C PRO A 2 -9.45 -6.71 17.48
N LYS A 3 -9.07 -5.62 16.80
CA LYS A 3 -9.45 -4.24 17.19
C LYS A 3 -10.96 -4.02 17.10
N ALA A 4 -11.57 -4.59 16.06
CA ALA A 4 -13.01 -4.60 15.86
C ALA A 4 -13.50 -6.05 15.69
N PRO A 5 -14.49 -6.52 16.47
CA PRO A 5 -15.09 -7.82 16.25
C PRO A 5 -15.79 -7.86 14.89
N LEU A 6 -15.80 -9.03 14.26
CA LEU A 6 -16.56 -9.23 13.02
C LEU A 6 -18.06 -8.98 13.29
N PRO A 7 -18.76 -8.18 12.47
CA PRO A 7 -20.20 -8.01 12.59
C PRO A 7 -20.97 -9.34 12.48
N SER A 8 -22.12 -9.43 13.14
CA SER A 8 -22.99 -10.61 13.05
C SER A 8 -23.36 -10.91 11.59
N PRO A 9 -23.28 -12.18 11.13
CA PRO A 9 -23.59 -12.55 9.75
C PRO A 9 -25.01 -12.21 9.29
N GLU A 10 -25.95 -12.01 10.20
CA GLU A 10 -27.32 -11.59 9.87
C GLU A 10 -27.38 -10.17 9.26
N SER A 11 -26.36 -9.35 9.53
CA SER A 11 -26.30 -7.94 9.12
C SER A 11 -25.41 -7.68 7.90
N VAL A 12 -24.69 -8.69 7.41
CA VAL A 12 -23.68 -8.52 6.35
C VAL A 12 -24.09 -9.28 5.09
N PHE A 13 -24.04 -8.60 3.94
CA PHE A 13 -24.36 -9.15 2.61
C PHE A 13 -25.78 -9.72 2.47
N PRO A 14 -26.85 -8.96 2.78
CA PRO A 14 -28.25 -9.41 2.68
C PRO A 14 -28.71 -9.73 1.25
N ASP A 15 -27.98 -9.23 0.24
CA ASP A 15 -28.34 -9.40 -1.17
C ASP A 15 -27.32 -10.25 -1.96
N ASP A 16 -26.31 -10.82 -1.29
CA ASP A 16 -25.25 -11.63 -1.92
C ASP A 16 -25.05 -12.95 -1.16
N PRO A 17 -25.76 -14.03 -1.56
CA PRO A 17 -25.69 -15.32 -0.88
C PRO A 17 -24.31 -15.98 -0.93
N GLU A 18 -23.57 -15.80 -2.03
CA GLU A 18 -22.24 -16.39 -2.21
C GLU A 18 -21.25 -15.80 -1.20
N VAL A 19 -21.23 -14.47 -1.10
CA VAL A 19 -20.39 -13.75 -0.14
C VAL A 19 -20.87 -14.00 1.29
N ARG A 20 -22.19 -14.04 1.53
CA ARG A 20 -22.73 -14.34 2.87
C ARG A 20 -22.31 -15.72 3.36
N ASN A 21 -22.34 -16.74 2.50
CA ASN A 21 -21.91 -18.10 2.87
C ASN A 21 -20.42 -18.12 3.27
N ALA A 22 -19.57 -17.45 2.48
CA ALA A 22 -18.15 -17.32 2.81
C ALA A 22 -17.94 -16.60 4.15
N TYR A 23 -18.66 -15.49 4.36
CA TYR A 23 -18.59 -14.73 5.59
C TYR A 23 -19.07 -15.52 6.82
N GLN A 24 -20.18 -16.26 6.70
CA GLN A 24 -20.69 -17.13 7.76
C GLN A 24 -19.69 -18.21 8.15
N ARG A 25 -19.03 -18.81 7.14
CA ARG A 25 -17.98 -19.81 7.38
C ARG A 25 -16.82 -19.20 8.17
N VAL A 26 -16.29 -18.06 7.74
CA VAL A 26 -15.23 -17.33 8.45
C VAL A 26 -15.66 -16.99 9.88
N TYR A 27 -16.87 -16.46 10.05
CA TYR A 27 -17.41 -16.08 11.37
C TYR A 27 -17.53 -17.27 12.31
N SER A 28 -17.95 -18.44 11.83
CA SER A 28 -18.06 -19.67 12.63
C SER A 28 -16.71 -20.19 13.14
N LEU A 29 -15.61 -19.83 12.46
CA LEU A 29 -14.26 -20.25 12.77
C LEU A 29 -13.46 -19.23 13.57
N GLN A 30 -14.05 -18.07 13.89
CA GLN A 30 -13.32 -16.93 14.45
C GLN A 30 -12.64 -17.21 15.79
N ASP A 31 -13.21 -18.09 16.63
CA ASP A 31 -12.60 -18.40 17.93
C ASP A 31 -11.38 -19.34 17.81
N GLN A 32 -11.27 -20.08 16.69
CA GLN A 32 -10.18 -21.04 16.48
C GLN A 32 -8.91 -20.35 15.97
N GLN A 33 -9.06 -19.38 15.07
CA GLN A 33 -7.95 -18.62 14.47
C GLN A 33 -8.31 -17.13 14.36
N PRO A 34 -8.39 -16.39 15.50
CA PRO A 34 -9.03 -15.07 15.55
C PRO A 34 -8.48 -14.04 14.57
N LEU A 35 -7.15 -13.91 14.49
CA LEU A 35 -6.53 -12.94 13.59
C LEU A 35 -6.80 -13.28 12.12
N ARG A 36 -6.57 -14.53 11.73
CA ARG A 36 -6.69 -15.00 10.35
C ARG A 36 -8.13 -14.90 9.86
N MET A 37 -9.10 -15.25 10.71
CA MET A 37 -10.52 -15.11 10.38
C MET A 37 -10.93 -13.64 10.34
N ALA A 38 -10.42 -12.79 11.24
CA ALA A 38 -10.67 -11.36 11.17
C ALA A 38 -10.13 -10.74 9.86
N ILE A 39 -8.93 -11.13 9.41
CA ILE A 39 -8.37 -10.69 8.12
C ILE A 39 -9.32 -11.08 6.97
N LEU A 40 -9.73 -12.36 6.88
CA LEU A 40 -10.64 -12.81 5.82
C LEU A 40 -11.99 -12.10 5.86
N GLY A 41 -12.59 -11.95 7.05
CA GLY A 41 -13.89 -11.30 7.22
C GLY A 41 -13.85 -9.82 6.82
N TRP A 42 -12.81 -9.09 7.25
CA TRP A 42 -12.65 -7.69 6.87
C TRP A 42 -12.25 -7.53 5.40
N MET A 43 -11.59 -8.50 4.77
CA MET A 43 -11.37 -8.50 3.32
C MET A 43 -12.70 -8.60 2.56
N LEU A 44 -13.65 -9.44 2.99
CA LEU A 44 -14.98 -9.48 2.37
C LEU A 44 -15.71 -8.14 2.52
N ILE A 45 -15.64 -7.51 3.70
CA ILE A 45 -16.32 -6.25 3.99
C ILE A 45 -15.69 -5.07 3.22
N HIS A 46 -14.37 -4.95 3.24
CA HIS A 46 -13.62 -3.81 2.72
C HIS A 46 -12.94 -4.06 1.37
N ALA A 47 -13.40 -5.06 0.61
CA ALA A 47 -12.89 -5.34 -0.72
C ALA A 47 -12.87 -4.08 -1.61
N PRO A 48 -11.80 -3.86 -2.39
CA PRO A 48 -11.65 -2.66 -3.22
C PRO A 48 -12.62 -2.65 -4.43
N SER A 49 -13.24 -3.79 -4.74
CA SER A 49 -14.26 -3.94 -5.78
C SER A 49 -15.19 -5.11 -5.48
N ASN A 50 -16.36 -5.14 -6.13
CA ASN A 50 -17.26 -6.29 -6.05
C ASN A 50 -16.61 -7.56 -6.59
N GLN A 51 -15.85 -7.47 -7.69
CA GLN A 51 -15.11 -8.62 -8.23
C GLN A 51 -14.10 -9.16 -7.22
N GLY A 52 -13.34 -8.29 -6.55
CA GLY A 52 -12.39 -8.70 -5.52
C GLY A 52 -13.08 -9.38 -4.34
N ARG A 53 -14.24 -8.87 -3.92
CA ARG A 53 -15.07 -9.49 -2.88
C ARG A 53 -15.51 -10.90 -3.27
N THR A 54 -16.07 -11.04 -4.48
CA THR A 54 -16.54 -12.31 -5.02
C THR A 54 -15.39 -13.32 -5.10
N GLN A 55 -14.21 -12.90 -5.55
CA GLN A 55 -13.07 -13.80 -5.66
C GLN A 55 -12.61 -14.33 -4.29
N VAL A 56 -12.53 -13.47 -3.27
CA VAL A 56 -12.21 -13.90 -1.90
C VAL A 56 -13.28 -14.85 -1.35
N ALA A 57 -14.55 -14.55 -1.61
CA ALA A 57 -15.65 -15.44 -1.21
C ALA A 57 -15.55 -16.81 -1.88
N GLN A 58 -15.19 -16.85 -3.16
CA GLN A 58 -14.96 -18.09 -3.90
C GLN A 58 -13.82 -18.92 -3.31
N ASP A 59 -12.70 -18.29 -2.99
CA ASP A 59 -11.56 -18.99 -2.39
C ASP A 59 -11.93 -19.61 -1.03
N ILE A 60 -12.72 -18.90 -0.22
CA ILE A 60 -13.23 -19.41 1.07
C ILE A 60 -14.24 -20.54 0.87
N ASN A 61 -15.16 -20.40 -0.08
CA ASN A 61 -16.21 -21.39 -0.34
C ASN A 61 -15.64 -22.67 -0.99
N ALA A 62 -14.59 -22.54 -1.80
CA ALA A 62 -13.93 -23.65 -2.47
C ALA A 62 -13.12 -24.53 -1.50
N ALA A 63 -12.76 -24.03 -0.33
CA ALA A 63 -12.08 -24.82 0.71
C ALA A 63 -12.94 -26.03 1.11
N THR A 64 -12.39 -27.23 1.02
CA THR A 64 -13.08 -28.49 1.31
C THR A 64 -13.24 -28.74 2.82
N ASN A 65 -12.44 -28.09 3.65
CA ASN A 65 -12.41 -28.23 5.10
C ASN A 65 -11.89 -26.94 5.77
N ASP A 66 -11.98 -26.88 7.10
CA ASP A 66 -11.61 -25.68 7.87
C ASP A 66 -10.10 -25.38 7.83
N GLU A 67 -9.28 -26.42 7.72
CA GLU A 67 -7.81 -26.29 7.63
C GLU A 67 -7.40 -25.54 6.35
N GLU A 68 -8.11 -25.73 5.24
CA GLU A 68 -7.87 -24.97 4.01
C GLU A 68 -8.24 -23.48 4.15
N VAL A 69 -9.28 -23.16 4.93
CA VAL A 69 -9.62 -21.77 5.26
C VAL A 69 -8.53 -21.14 6.14
N PHE A 70 -8.00 -21.89 7.10
CA PHE A 70 -6.88 -21.44 7.93
C PHE A 70 -5.62 -21.18 7.13
N LYS A 71 -5.30 -22.04 6.14
CA LYS A 71 -4.19 -21.83 5.22
C LYS A 71 -4.35 -20.56 4.40
N LEU A 72 -5.55 -20.28 3.89
CA LEU A 72 -5.84 -19.04 3.17
C LEU A 72 -5.59 -17.82 4.05
N GLY A 73 -6.12 -17.83 5.28
CA GLY A 73 -5.88 -16.77 6.26
C GLY A 73 -4.40 -16.62 6.63
N ASN A 74 -3.64 -17.72 6.70
CA ASN A 74 -2.21 -17.71 6.96
C ASN A 74 -1.40 -17.04 5.83
N TYR A 75 -1.75 -17.29 4.56
CA TYR A 75 -1.11 -16.60 3.43
C TYR A 75 -1.33 -15.09 3.51
N LEU A 76 -2.54 -14.65 3.83
CA LEU A 76 -2.87 -13.22 3.93
C LEU A 76 -2.20 -12.55 5.14
N GLN A 77 -2.17 -13.22 6.30
CA GLN A 77 -1.39 -12.76 7.45
C GLN A 77 0.09 -12.58 7.08
N SER A 78 0.67 -13.56 6.38
CA SER A 78 2.05 -13.53 5.91
C SER A 78 2.34 -12.36 4.98
N PHE A 79 1.39 -12.00 4.12
CA PHE A 79 1.51 -10.83 3.24
C PHE A 79 1.72 -9.55 4.06
N PHE A 80 0.85 -9.27 5.03
CA PHE A 80 0.95 -8.09 5.87
C PHE A 80 2.25 -8.12 6.70
N PHE A 81 2.56 -9.25 7.34
CA PHE A 81 3.78 -9.38 8.16
C PHE A 81 5.04 -9.07 7.35
N ASN A 82 5.12 -9.59 6.13
CA ASN A 82 6.27 -9.36 5.28
C ASN A 82 6.36 -7.92 4.75
N HIS A 83 5.23 -7.27 4.46
CA HIS A 83 5.19 -5.85 4.10
C HIS A 83 5.82 -4.99 5.21
N PHE A 84 5.37 -5.14 6.45
CA PHE A 84 5.89 -4.35 7.57
C PHE A 84 7.34 -4.71 7.94
N LYS A 85 7.73 -5.99 7.87
CA LYS A 85 9.15 -6.39 7.99
C LYS A 85 10.03 -5.72 6.93
N PHE A 86 9.55 -5.60 5.70
CA PHE A 86 10.26 -4.90 4.63
C PHE A 86 10.42 -3.41 4.95
N LEU A 87 9.34 -2.75 5.43
CA LEU A 87 9.40 -1.34 5.80
C LEU A 87 10.38 -1.06 6.95
N ALA A 88 10.38 -1.90 7.99
CA ALA A 88 11.34 -1.80 9.09
C ALA A 88 12.80 -1.86 8.58
N LYS A 89 13.10 -2.77 7.65
CA LYS A 89 14.42 -2.87 7.00
C LYS A 89 14.74 -1.69 6.08
N LYS A 90 13.76 -1.17 5.34
CA LYS A 90 13.92 0.01 4.48
C LYS A 90 14.30 1.25 5.30
N ARG A 91 13.73 1.41 6.49
CA ARG A 91 14.04 2.54 7.39
C ARG A 91 15.46 2.54 7.94
N THR A 92 16.06 1.37 8.14
CA THR A 92 17.45 1.25 8.62
C THR A 92 18.49 1.46 7.52
N THR A 93 18.06 1.43 6.25
CA THR A 93 18.94 1.59 5.08
C THR A 93 18.77 2.97 4.45
N THR A 94 19.50 3.97 4.95
CA THR A 94 19.42 5.36 4.45
C THR A 94 19.78 5.46 2.96
N PRO A 95 18.84 5.77 2.04
CA PRO A 95 19.20 6.08 0.67
C PRO A 95 19.35 7.60 0.55
N SER A 96 20.60 8.08 0.57
CA SER A 96 20.92 9.45 0.13
C SER A 96 21.08 9.44 -1.38
N THR A 97 20.13 9.99 -2.11
CA THR A 97 20.33 10.32 -3.53
C THR A 97 20.43 11.83 -3.71
N HIS A 98 21.67 12.30 -3.85
CA HIS A 98 22.04 13.65 -4.27
C HIS A 98 22.10 13.68 -5.81
N ARG A 99 21.42 14.64 -6.46
CA ARG A 99 21.45 14.81 -7.93
C ARG A 99 21.47 16.26 -8.38
N SER A 100 22.03 16.47 -9.56
CA SER A 100 22.40 17.76 -10.15
C SER A 100 21.28 18.35 -11.02
N ARG A 101 21.13 19.68 -11.00
CA ARG A 101 20.15 20.46 -11.78
C ARG A 101 20.04 20.14 -13.29
N PRO A 102 21.11 19.83 -14.05
CA PRO A 102 21.01 19.58 -15.49
C PRO A 102 20.13 18.38 -15.87
N GLU A 103 20.05 17.37 -15.01
CA GLU A 103 19.28 16.14 -15.31
C GLU A 103 17.77 16.38 -15.25
N LEU A 104 17.30 17.15 -14.26
CA LEU A 104 15.88 17.49 -14.11
C LEU A 104 15.37 18.37 -15.26
N GLU A 105 16.17 19.33 -15.72
CA GLU A 105 15.77 20.20 -16.83
C GLU A 105 15.69 19.41 -18.14
N ALA A 106 16.59 18.45 -18.38
CA ALA A 106 16.51 17.56 -19.55
C ALA A 106 15.19 16.77 -19.57
N VAL A 107 14.81 16.14 -18.44
CA VAL A 107 13.54 15.42 -18.32
C VAL A 107 12.34 16.35 -18.54
N ARG A 108 12.39 17.57 -18.00
CA ARG A 108 11.35 18.57 -18.23
C ARG A 108 11.21 18.91 -19.71
N GLN A 109 12.31 19.11 -20.41
CA GLN A 109 12.29 19.39 -21.85
C GLN A 109 11.75 18.20 -22.65
N GLU A 110 12.09 16.96 -22.29
CA GLU A 110 11.50 15.75 -22.90
C GLU A 110 9.97 15.73 -22.74
N ILE A 111 9.46 16.02 -21.54
CA ILE A 111 8.02 16.09 -21.27
C ILE A 111 7.36 17.21 -22.08
N LEU A 112 7.95 18.41 -22.11
CA LEU A 112 7.42 19.54 -22.88
C LEU A 112 7.41 19.27 -24.39
N ASN A 113 8.36 18.48 -24.88
CA ASN A 113 8.44 18.06 -26.28
C ASN A 113 7.53 16.85 -26.59
N GLY A 114 6.74 16.36 -25.64
CA GLY A 114 5.85 15.22 -25.82
C GLY A 114 6.55 13.86 -25.90
N LEU A 115 7.82 13.79 -25.52
CA LEU A 115 8.65 12.57 -25.55
C LEU A 115 8.56 11.81 -24.21
N VAL A 116 7.35 11.64 -23.67
CA VAL A 116 7.14 11.02 -22.35
C VAL A 116 7.37 9.51 -22.45
N SER A 117 8.58 9.05 -22.10
CA SER A 117 8.85 7.62 -21.91
C SER A 117 8.48 7.18 -20.49
N VAL A 118 8.05 5.93 -20.34
CA VAL A 118 7.87 5.29 -19.02
C VAL A 118 9.19 5.38 -18.23
N PRO A 119 9.16 5.81 -16.96
CA PRO A 119 10.38 5.88 -16.16
C PRO A 119 11.02 4.50 -15.99
N THR A 120 12.29 4.38 -16.35
CA THR A 120 13.03 3.11 -16.23
C THR A 120 13.73 2.92 -14.89
N SER A 121 13.63 3.91 -13.99
CA SER A 121 14.26 3.89 -12.66
C SER A 121 13.49 4.75 -11.66
N HIS A 122 13.68 4.48 -10.37
CA HIS A 122 13.10 5.27 -9.27
C HIS A 122 13.43 6.78 -9.39
N ASN A 123 14.65 7.11 -9.80
CA ASN A 123 15.06 8.51 -9.95
C ASN A 123 14.33 9.22 -11.09
N LYS A 124 14.20 8.57 -12.25
CA LYS A 124 13.41 9.13 -13.37
C LYS A 124 11.93 9.26 -12.98
N ALA A 125 11.40 8.27 -12.25
CA ALA A 125 10.02 8.33 -11.76
C ALA A 125 9.80 9.51 -10.83
N LYS A 126 10.76 9.77 -9.93
CA LYS A 126 10.75 10.94 -9.04
C LYS A 126 10.72 12.25 -9.80
N GLU A 127 11.55 12.39 -10.85
CA GLU A 127 11.63 13.62 -11.63
C GLU A 127 10.33 13.88 -12.40
N GLN A 128 9.79 12.86 -13.08
CA GLN A 128 8.52 12.99 -13.77
C GLN A 128 7.35 13.23 -12.80
N ALA A 129 7.33 12.58 -11.64
CA ALA A 129 6.30 12.78 -10.62
C ALA A 129 6.35 14.20 -10.05
N LEU A 130 7.55 14.73 -9.75
CA LEU A 130 7.70 16.13 -9.33
C LEU A 130 7.15 17.10 -10.38
N ILE A 131 7.39 16.85 -11.66
CA ILE A 131 6.85 17.70 -12.73
C ILE A 131 5.32 17.59 -12.81
N ARG A 132 4.77 16.37 -12.77
CA ARG A 132 3.32 16.11 -12.73
C ARG A 132 2.65 16.85 -11.57
N ASP A 133 3.27 16.78 -10.39
CA ASP A 133 2.71 17.26 -9.13
C ASP A 133 3.05 18.74 -8.87
N ASN A 134 3.53 19.47 -9.88
CA ASN A 134 3.98 20.87 -9.78
C ASN A 134 4.95 21.10 -8.60
N TYR A 135 5.88 20.16 -8.43
CA TYR A 135 6.94 20.12 -7.42
C TYR A 135 6.41 20.14 -5.98
N ARG A 136 5.27 19.50 -5.73
CA ARG A 136 4.60 19.51 -4.43
C ARG A 136 4.23 18.11 -3.97
N CYS A 137 4.08 17.99 -2.66
CA CYS A 137 3.36 16.86 -2.08
C CYS A 137 1.91 16.87 -2.60
N MET A 138 1.47 15.75 -3.18
CA MET A 138 0.11 15.62 -3.74
C MET A 138 -1.01 15.80 -2.71
N LEU A 139 -0.72 15.56 -1.42
CA LEU A 139 -1.75 15.60 -0.37
C LEU A 139 -1.74 16.93 0.40
N SER A 140 -0.56 17.39 0.84
CA SER A 140 -0.47 18.63 1.63
C SER A 140 -0.19 19.89 0.81
N GLY A 141 0.17 19.77 -0.46
CA GLY A 141 0.61 20.90 -1.28
C GLY A 141 1.98 21.48 -0.89
N THR A 142 2.68 20.88 0.09
CA THR A 142 4.03 21.26 0.54
C THR A 142 4.99 21.25 -0.64
N ILE A 143 5.70 22.36 -0.86
CA ILE A 143 6.66 22.49 -1.97
C ILE A 143 7.91 21.68 -1.67
N ASP A 144 8.42 20.96 -2.67
CA ASP A 144 9.68 20.25 -2.56
C ASP A 144 10.86 21.21 -2.35
N SER A 145 11.53 21.04 -1.22
CA SER A 145 12.63 21.91 -0.79
C SER A 145 13.83 21.89 -1.74
N ARG A 146 14.07 20.79 -2.45
CA ARG A 146 15.14 20.72 -3.46
C ARG A 146 14.75 21.49 -4.72
N SER A 147 13.51 21.37 -5.15
CA SER A 147 12.97 22.08 -6.32
C SER A 147 12.97 23.60 -6.11
N LEU A 148 12.80 24.07 -4.87
CA LEU A 148 12.98 25.48 -4.50
C LEU A 148 14.41 25.98 -4.74
N GLN A 149 15.44 25.14 -4.62
CA GLN A 149 16.83 25.53 -4.87
C GLN A 149 17.12 25.73 -6.36
N THR A 150 16.30 25.18 -7.25
CA THR A 150 16.56 25.18 -8.69
C THR A 150 15.51 25.96 -9.49
N THR A 151 14.34 26.26 -8.90
CA THR A 151 13.19 26.86 -9.59
C THR A 151 12.84 28.25 -9.02
N PRO A 152 13.24 29.35 -9.68
CA PRO A 152 12.95 30.72 -9.22
C PRO A 152 11.46 31.01 -9.01
N ALA A 153 10.58 30.51 -9.88
CA ALA A 153 9.14 30.72 -9.77
C ALA A 153 8.56 30.23 -8.43
N LEU A 154 8.98 29.05 -7.96
CA LEU A 154 8.55 28.51 -6.66
C LEU A 154 9.04 29.37 -5.49
N ARG A 155 10.23 29.98 -5.60
CA ARG A 155 10.73 30.93 -4.59
C ARG A 155 9.90 32.20 -4.53
N THR A 156 9.57 32.76 -5.69
CA THR A 156 8.70 33.94 -5.75
C THR A 156 7.33 33.62 -5.17
N GLU A 157 6.78 32.44 -5.49
CA GLU A 157 5.48 32.00 -4.99
C GLU A 157 5.46 31.86 -3.46
N ILE A 158 6.42 31.14 -2.87
CA ILE A 158 6.47 30.94 -1.41
C ILE A 158 6.72 32.24 -0.65
N LEU A 159 7.52 33.16 -1.21
CA LEU A 159 7.74 34.50 -0.62
C LEU A 159 6.48 35.37 -0.69
N SER A 160 5.60 35.12 -1.65
CA SER A 160 4.37 35.90 -1.87
C SER A 160 3.16 35.33 -1.14
N ASN A 161 3.23 34.09 -0.64
CA ASN A 161 2.13 33.42 0.05
C ASN A 161 2.61 32.74 1.35
N PRO A 162 2.36 33.36 2.53
CA PRO A 162 2.82 32.83 3.82
C PRO A 162 2.11 31.54 4.26
N LEU A 163 1.06 31.10 3.55
CA LEU A 163 0.39 29.83 3.82
C LEU A 163 1.11 28.64 3.17
N LEU A 164 2.02 28.90 2.23
CA LEU A 164 2.80 27.85 1.57
C LEU A 164 3.99 27.46 2.45
N ASN A 165 4.18 26.14 2.57
CA ASN A 165 5.32 25.56 3.26
C ASN A 165 6.21 24.78 2.29
N ALA A 166 7.46 24.60 2.70
CA ALA A 166 8.45 23.82 1.97
C ALA A 166 9.03 22.71 2.84
N GLY A 167 9.27 21.54 2.24
CA GLY A 167 9.77 20.38 2.96
C GLY A 167 10.39 19.33 2.04
N PRO A 168 11.12 18.35 2.60
CA PRO A 168 11.64 17.25 1.81
C PRO A 168 10.50 16.39 1.27
N THR A 169 10.50 16.13 -0.04
CA THR A 169 9.55 15.18 -0.66
C THR A 169 10.26 13.92 -1.19
N GLN A 170 9.47 12.86 -1.30
CA GLN A 170 9.89 11.54 -1.73
C GLN A 170 8.97 11.01 -2.83
N CYS A 171 9.55 10.14 -3.65
CA CYS A 171 8.84 9.36 -4.65
C CYS A 171 8.33 8.08 -3.97
N CYS A 172 7.04 8.07 -3.67
CA CYS A 172 6.32 7.00 -2.99
C CYS A 172 5.66 6.09 -4.01
N HIS A 173 5.84 4.77 -3.87
CA HIS A 173 5.06 3.81 -4.66
C HIS A 173 3.75 3.51 -3.92
N ILE A 174 2.62 3.48 -4.64
CA ILE A 174 1.31 3.15 -4.07
C ILE A 174 1.27 1.68 -3.67
N LEU A 175 1.61 0.81 -4.62
CA LEU A 175 1.87 -0.60 -4.40
C LEU A 175 3.37 -0.77 -4.15
N PRO A 176 3.76 -1.13 -2.92
CA PRO A 176 5.14 -1.00 -2.46
C PRO A 176 6.07 -1.99 -3.15
N GLN A 177 7.35 -1.63 -3.19
CA GLN A 177 8.38 -2.42 -3.86
C GLN A 177 8.50 -3.85 -3.30
N TYR A 178 8.16 -4.09 -2.03
CA TYR A 178 8.07 -5.43 -1.43
C TYR A 178 7.28 -6.42 -2.30
N ILE A 179 6.14 -6.00 -2.84
CA ILE A 179 5.28 -6.80 -3.70
C ILE A 179 6.01 -7.22 -4.98
N THR A 180 6.88 -6.34 -5.46
CA THR A 180 7.50 -6.40 -6.77
C THR A 180 8.97 -6.85 -6.76
N GLN A 181 9.65 -6.89 -5.61
CA GLN A 181 11.02 -7.40 -5.50
C GLN A 181 11.11 -8.87 -5.94
N HIS A 182 10.01 -9.60 -5.76
CA HIS A 182 9.82 -10.98 -6.22
C HIS A 182 9.60 -11.06 -7.74
N LEU A 183 9.24 -9.94 -8.38
CA LEU A 183 8.95 -9.81 -9.81
C LEU A 183 10.15 -9.31 -10.62
N THR A 184 11.17 -8.73 -9.97
CA THR A 184 12.38 -8.17 -10.60
C THR A 184 13.57 -9.13 -10.64
N MET A 185 13.52 -10.25 -9.90
CA MET A 185 14.61 -11.22 -9.78
C MET A 185 14.43 -12.39 -10.76
N GLY A 186 14.61 -12.13 -12.06
CA GLY A 186 14.60 -13.13 -13.13
C GLY A 186 13.22 -13.70 -13.48
N GLU A 187 13.06 -14.20 -14.70
CA GLU A 187 11.82 -14.79 -15.23
C GLU A 187 11.37 -16.07 -14.49
N SER A 188 12.21 -16.62 -13.60
CA SER A 188 12.03 -17.95 -13.00
C SER A 188 11.44 -17.97 -11.58
N LYS A 189 11.21 -16.82 -10.92
CA LYS A 189 10.58 -16.81 -9.59
C LYS A 189 9.05 -16.72 -9.71
N GLN A 190 8.38 -17.78 -9.25
CA GLN A 190 6.93 -17.80 -9.06
C GLN A 190 6.52 -16.67 -8.11
N ILE A 191 5.43 -15.99 -8.45
CA ILE A 191 4.84 -14.96 -7.60
C ILE A 191 4.42 -15.64 -6.29
N PRO A 192 4.82 -15.13 -5.11
CA PRO A 192 4.37 -15.70 -3.85
C PRO A 192 2.84 -15.79 -3.83
N PRO A 193 2.25 -16.93 -3.43
CA PRO A 193 0.80 -17.11 -3.46
C PRO A 193 0.05 -15.95 -2.80
N ALA A 194 0.50 -15.51 -1.62
CA ALA A 194 -0.07 -14.38 -0.90
C ALA A 194 -0.08 -13.07 -1.70
N VAL A 195 0.97 -12.79 -2.47
CA VAL A 195 1.04 -11.61 -3.35
C VAL A 195 0.06 -11.76 -4.51
N ALA A 196 -0.07 -12.95 -5.10
CA ALA A 196 -1.02 -13.21 -6.17
C ALA A 196 -2.48 -13.07 -5.67
N LEU A 197 -2.80 -13.60 -4.46
CA LEU A 197 -4.11 -13.44 -3.84
C LEU A 197 -4.43 -11.94 -3.64
N VAL A 198 -3.52 -11.16 -3.06
CA VAL A 198 -3.80 -9.74 -2.77
C VAL A 198 -3.85 -8.88 -4.03
N LEU A 199 -2.89 -9.00 -4.94
CA LEU A 199 -2.88 -8.17 -6.15
C LEU A 199 -3.99 -8.56 -7.12
N ARG A 200 -4.00 -9.83 -7.55
CA ARG A 200 -4.83 -10.27 -8.67
C ARG A 200 -6.26 -10.53 -8.23
N GLN A 201 -6.44 -11.33 -7.20
CA GLN A 201 -7.78 -11.78 -6.81
C GLN A 201 -8.51 -10.71 -6.02
N PHE A 202 -7.87 -10.14 -4.99
CA PHE A 202 -8.49 -9.12 -4.16
C PHE A 202 -8.48 -7.74 -4.83
N GLY A 203 -7.34 -7.34 -5.39
CA GLY A 203 -7.16 -6.02 -6.01
C GLY A 203 -7.57 -5.90 -7.47
N GLY A 204 -7.71 -7.02 -8.20
CA GLY A 204 -7.91 -7.01 -9.65
C GLY A 204 -6.72 -6.48 -10.45
N VAL A 205 -5.55 -6.37 -9.84
CA VAL A 205 -4.32 -5.84 -10.44
C VAL A 205 -3.48 -7.00 -10.98
N MET A 206 -3.14 -6.97 -12.27
CA MET A 206 -2.31 -8.01 -12.86
C MET A 206 -0.84 -7.79 -12.47
N PRO A 207 -0.18 -8.76 -11.81
CA PRO A 207 1.21 -8.56 -11.36
C PRO A 207 2.19 -8.23 -12.48
N ASP A 208 1.92 -8.69 -13.69
CA ASP A 208 2.78 -8.42 -14.86
C ASP A 208 2.80 -6.94 -15.25
N GLU A 209 1.75 -6.17 -14.92
CA GLU A 209 1.72 -4.71 -15.11
C GLU A 209 2.73 -3.98 -14.21
N LEU A 210 3.20 -4.62 -13.14
CA LEU A 210 4.16 -4.08 -12.19
C LEU A 210 5.58 -4.60 -12.43
N ARG A 211 5.81 -5.41 -13.47
CA ARG A 211 7.14 -5.93 -13.82
C ARG A 211 7.98 -4.89 -14.55
N GLY A 212 9.29 -4.95 -14.31
CA GLY A 212 10.27 -4.09 -14.98
C GLY A 212 9.95 -2.60 -14.82
N GLU A 213 9.77 -1.91 -15.96
CA GLU A 213 9.46 -0.47 -16.00
C GLU A 213 8.06 -0.14 -15.44
N GLY A 214 7.13 -1.10 -15.44
CA GLY A 214 5.76 -0.92 -14.93
C GLY A 214 5.72 -0.50 -13.45
N MET A 215 6.70 -0.94 -12.64
CA MET A 215 6.83 -0.53 -11.24
C MET A 215 6.98 0.99 -11.08
N HIS A 216 7.75 1.60 -11.97
CA HIS A 216 8.12 3.01 -11.93
C HIS A 216 7.18 3.90 -12.76
N HIS A 217 6.14 3.30 -13.35
CA HIS A 217 5.10 4.04 -14.06
C HIS A 217 4.36 4.99 -13.11
N LEU A 218 4.06 6.21 -13.56
CA LEU A 218 3.47 7.26 -12.71
C LEU A 218 2.11 6.90 -12.09
N ARG A 219 1.36 6.00 -12.73
CA ARG A 219 0.19 5.29 -12.19
C ARG A 219 0.44 4.66 -10.81
N ASN A 220 1.66 4.23 -10.51
CA ASN A 220 2.04 3.67 -9.21
C ASN A 220 2.84 4.65 -8.33
N ILE A 221 2.94 5.93 -8.69
CA ILE A 221 3.85 6.89 -8.03
C ILE A 221 3.10 8.12 -7.51
N MET A 222 3.43 8.51 -6.28
CA MET A 222 3.00 9.75 -5.64
C MET A 222 4.20 10.55 -5.14
N THR A 223 4.18 11.88 -5.31
CA THR A 223 5.10 12.76 -4.58
C THR A 223 4.52 13.04 -3.20
N LEU A 224 5.18 12.56 -2.14
CA LEU A 224 4.74 12.74 -0.75
C LEU A 224 5.80 13.45 0.09
N GLU A 225 5.37 14.33 0.98
CA GLU A 225 6.23 14.85 2.06
C GLU A 225 6.64 13.70 2.99
N ASN A 226 7.82 13.80 3.61
CA ASN A 226 8.44 12.72 4.35
C ASN A 226 7.54 12.09 5.45
N GLY A 227 6.92 12.89 6.31
CA GLY A 227 6.01 12.40 7.35
C GLY A 227 4.76 11.73 6.76
N ILE A 228 4.18 12.33 5.71
CA ILE A 228 3.04 11.75 4.99
C ILE A 228 3.42 10.42 4.32
N HIS A 229 4.59 10.32 3.69
CA HIS A 229 5.07 9.10 3.06
C HIS A 229 5.23 7.97 4.08
N ILE A 230 5.79 8.26 5.26
CA ILE A 230 5.93 7.27 6.34
C ILE A 230 4.55 6.74 6.74
N SER A 231 3.59 7.63 7.01
CA SER A 231 2.23 7.23 7.36
C SER A 231 1.50 6.47 6.25
N PHE A 232 1.79 6.77 4.99
CA PHE A 232 1.20 6.08 3.83
C PHE A 232 1.78 4.66 3.69
N ASP A 233 3.10 4.50 3.85
CA ASP A 233 3.77 3.18 3.86
C ASP A 233 3.23 2.32 5.03
N ASP A 234 3.03 2.92 6.21
CA ASP A 234 2.49 2.27 7.42
C ASP A 234 0.99 1.99 7.37
N LEU A 235 0.32 2.30 6.26
CA LEU A 235 -1.12 2.14 6.12
C LEU A 235 -1.94 2.92 7.17
N LEU A 236 -1.37 3.99 7.76
CA LEU A 236 -2.06 4.86 8.73
C LEU A 236 -2.95 5.92 8.06
N ILE A 237 -2.70 6.18 6.78
CA ILE A 237 -3.50 7.05 5.93
C ILE A 237 -3.74 6.37 4.59
N TRP A 238 -4.87 6.66 3.96
CA TRP A 238 -5.20 6.12 2.64
C TRP A 238 -6.15 7.06 1.90
N LEU A 239 -6.34 6.77 0.62
CA LEU A 239 -7.20 7.54 -0.28
C LEU A 239 -8.37 6.69 -0.73
N GLU A 240 -9.58 7.14 -0.43
CA GLU A 240 -10.80 6.50 -0.90
C GLU A 240 -11.32 7.23 -2.13
N PRO A 241 -11.48 6.53 -3.27
CA PRO A 241 -11.96 7.19 -4.47
C PRO A 241 -13.41 7.67 -4.34
N VAL A 242 -13.69 8.92 -4.69
CA VAL A 242 -15.07 9.45 -4.67
C VAL A 242 -15.85 8.87 -5.85
N GLU A 243 -17.05 8.33 -5.60
CA GLU A 243 -17.90 7.74 -6.65
C GLU A 243 -18.36 8.80 -7.65
N GLY A 244 -18.28 8.48 -8.95
CA GLY A 244 -18.68 9.40 -10.03
C GLY A 244 -17.67 10.51 -10.37
N GLU A 245 -16.67 10.76 -9.51
CA GLU A 245 -15.69 11.82 -9.69
C GLU A 245 -14.32 11.25 -10.08
N GLU A 246 -13.84 11.60 -11.28
CA GLU A 246 -12.49 11.27 -11.71
C GLU A 246 -11.47 12.11 -10.95
N HIS A 247 -10.37 11.46 -10.52
CA HIS A 247 -9.24 12.12 -9.84
C HIS A 247 -9.57 12.82 -8.50
N GLN A 248 -10.74 12.55 -7.91
CA GLN A 248 -11.11 13.02 -6.59
C GLN A 248 -11.08 11.88 -5.55
N TYR A 249 -10.53 12.18 -4.38
CA TYR A 249 -10.32 11.21 -3.32
C TYR A 249 -10.63 11.79 -1.95
N GLU A 250 -11.27 11.02 -1.08
CA GLU A 250 -11.37 11.31 0.34
C GLU A 250 -10.08 10.87 1.04
N PHE A 251 -9.51 11.79 1.82
CA PHE A 251 -8.35 11.51 2.65
C PHE A 251 -8.81 10.89 3.98
N ARG A 252 -8.41 9.64 4.21
CA ARG A 252 -8.74 8.88 5.42
C ARG A 252 -7.49 8.64 6.26
N ARG A 253 -7.70 8.49 7.56
CA ARG A 253 -6.65 8.38 8.56
C ARG A 253 -7.10 7.54 9.75
N GLU A 254 -6.21 6.69 10.23
CA GLU A 254 -6.42 5.87 11.43
C GLU A 254 -6.26 6.69 12.72
N LEU A 255 -5.35 7.68 12.68
CA LEU A 255 -5.03 8.55 13.81
C LEU A 255 -5.27 10.02 13.42
N PRO A 256 -5.45 10.95 14.38
CA PRO A 256 -5.67 12.38 14.12
C PRO A 256 -4.38 13.12 13.70
N ILE A 257 -3.66 12.56 12.72
CA ILE A 257 -2.41 13.07 12.14
C ILE A 257 -2.69 13.82 10.83
N HIS A 258 -1.73 14.63 10.37
CA HIS A 258 -1.81 15.37 9.08
C HIS A 258 -3.04 16.28 8.96
N GLN A 259 -3.41 16.99 10.03
CA GLN A 259 -4.61 17.85 10.10
C GLN A 259 -4.63 18.98 9.06
N ASN A 260 -3.48 19.31 8.49
CA ASN A 260 -3.32 20.28 7.42
C ASN A 260 -3.63 19.72 6.01
N VAL A 261 -3.84 18.41 5.88
CA VAL A 261 -4.27 17.78 4.63
C VAL A 261 -5.80 17.90 4.52
N PRO A 262 -6.34 18.43 3.41
CA PRO A 262 -7.78 18.50 3.17
C PRO A 262 -8.45 17.11 3.20
N ASP A 263 -9.68 17.04 3.70
CA ASP A 263 -10.43 15.78 3.75
C ASP A 263 -10.86 15.29 2.36
N VAL A 264 -10.96 16.18 1.37
CA VAL A 264 -11.21 15.84 -0.03
C VAL A 264 -10.11 16.46 -0.88
N LEU A 265 -9.48 15.62 -1.70
CA LEU A 265 -8.36 15.95 -2.56
C LEU A 265 -8.78 15.86 -4.02
N ASN A 266 -8.38 16.86 -4.81
CA ASN A 266 -8.53 16.86 -6.25
C ASN A 266 -7.14 16.79 -6.87
N PHE A 267 -6.86 15.71 -7.59
CA PHE A 267 -5.59 15.59 -8.30
C PHE A 267 -5.65 16.40 -9.59
N THR A 268 -4.71 17.34 -9.72
CA THR A 268 -4.59 18.23 -10.87
C THR A 268 -3.16 18.17 -11.40
N THR A 269 -3.00 18.24 -12.72
CA THR A 269 -1.70 18.31 -13.39
C THR A 269 -1.74 19.45 -14.39
N MET A 270 -0.62 20.15 -14.54
CA MET A 270 -0.44 21.13 -15.63
C MET A 270 0.10 20.46 -16.91
N HIS A 271 0.30 19.15 -16.88
CA HIS A 271 0.92 18.36 -17.94
C HIS A 271 0.05 17.14 -18.28
N GLU A 272 -0.79 17.27 -19.31
CA GLU A 272 -1.75 16.23 -19.74
C GLU A 272 -1.09 14.90 -20.14
N GLY A 273 0.19 14.91 -20.54
CA GLY A 273 0.94 13.71 -20.89
C GLY A 273 1.42 12.85 -19.70
N LEU A 274 1.24 13.32 -18.45
CA LEU A 274 1.70 12.61 -17.25
C LEU A 274 0.52 12.01 -16.50
N SER A 275 0.46 10.68 -16.45
CA SER A 275 -0.62 9.95 -15.78
C SER A 275 -0.68 10.21 -14.27
N PHE A 276 -1.90 10.35 -13.76
CA PHE A 276 -2.18 10.37 -12.33
C PHE A 276 -1.98 8.99 -11.68
N PRO A 277 -1.84 8.96 -10.35
CA PRO A 277 -2.01 7.74 -9.56
C PRO A 277 -3.24 6.95 -9.99
N ASP A 278 -3.08 5.64 -10.11
CA ASP A 278 -4.14 4.76 -10.54
C ASP A 278 -5.17 4.56 -9.43
N ARG A 279 -6.45 4.75 -9.78
CA ARG A 279 -7.58 4.64 -8.86
C ARG A 279 -7.71 3.23 -8.27
N GLN A 280 -7.40 2.19 -9.05
CA GLN A 280 -7.43 0.80 -8.59
C GLN A 280 -6.31 0.52 -7.59
N TYR A 281 -5.12 1.08 -7.81
CA TYR A 281 -3.98 0.92 -6.90
C TYR A 281 -4.24 1.61 -5.55
N LEU A 282 -4.82 2.81 -5.59
CA LEU A 282 -5.25 3.53 -4.39
C LEU A 282 -6.36 2.79 -3.65
N ALA A 283 -7.36 2.25 -4.37
CA ALA A 283 -8.43 1.46 -3.76
C ALA A 283 -7.89 0.18 -3.08
N LEU A 284 -6.93 -0.51 -3.72
CA LEU A 284 -6.28 -1.68 -3.12
C LEU A 284 -5.48 -1.31 -1.87
N HIS A 285 -4.71 -0.21 -1.91
CA HIS A 285 -3.98 0.30 -0.74
C HIS A 285 -4.94 0.62 0.42
N ALA A 286 -6.04 1.34 0.13
CA ALA A 286 -7.09 1.64 1.11
C ALA A 286 -7.75 0.39 1.70
N ALA A 287 -8.02 -0.63 0.88
CA ALA A 287 -8.56 -1.89 1.35
C ALA A 287 -7.58 -2.61 2.29
N CYS A 288 -6.30 -2.66 1.93
CA CYS A 288 -5.25 -3.21 2.78
C CYS A 288 -5.14 -2.47 4.12
N ALA A 289 -5.20 -1.13 4.10
CA ALA A 289 -5.18 -0.31 5.32
C ALA A 289 -6.37 -0.63 6.24
N LYS A 290 -7.59 -0.67 5.70
CA LYS A 290 -8.78 -1.02 6.49
C LYS A 290 -8.70 -2.44 7.05
N VAL A 291 -8.27 -3.42 6.25
CA VAL A 291 -8.16 -4.81 6.69
C VAL A 291 -7.14 -4.96 7.81
N VAL A 292 -5.95 -4.38 7.68
CA VAL A 292 -4.88 -4.57 8.67
C VAL A 292 -5.25 -3.95 10.03
N HIS A 293 -5.91 -2.78 10.04
CA HIS A 293 -6.35 -2.12 11.26
C HIS A 293 -7.58 -2.80 11.89
N MET A 294 -8.62 -3.07 11.10
CA MET A 294 -9.87 -3.63 11.62
C MET A 294 -9.68 -5.05 12.17
N SER A 295 -8.77 -5.84 11.57
CA SER A 295 -8.42 -7.18 12.06
C SER A 295 -7.55 -7.19 13.32
N GLY A 296 -6.99 -6.06 13.73
CA GLY A 296 -5.98 -5.98 14.79
C GLY A 296 -4.60 -6.51 14.40
N ALA A 297 -4.35 -6.71 13.09
CA ALA A 297 -3.07 -7.17 12.60
C ALA A 297 -1.99 -6.10 12.75
N ALA A 298 -2.34 -4.82 12.58
CA ALA A 298 -1.39 -3.70 12.73
C ALA A 298 -0.79 -3.68 14.14
N GLU A 299 -1.63 -3.70 15.18
CA GLU A 299 -1.18 -3.67 16.57
C GLU A 299 -0.34 -4.90 16.95
N LEU A 300 -0.68 -6.07 16.41
CA LEU A 300 0.13 -7.27 16.61
C LEU A 300 1.51 -7.14 15.94
N ILE A 301 1.55 -6.65 14.70
CA ILE A 301 2.79 -6.48 13.95
C ILE A 301 3.70 -5.48 14.66
N ASP A 302 3.17 -4.36 15.13
CA ASP A 302 3.94 -3.35 15.88
C ASP A 302 4.57 -3.97 17.14
N LYS A 303 3.78 -4.73 17.93
CA LYS A 303 4.28 -5.46 19.09
C LYS A 303 5.40 -6.44 18.72
N LEU A 304 5.25 -7.18 17.63
CA LEU A 304 6.24 -8.17 17.19
C LEU A 304 7.52 -7.51 16.66
N LEU A 305 7.42 -6.34 16.03
CA LEU A 305 8.57 -5.55 15.62
C LEU A 305 9.34 -5.01 16.84
N GLU A 306 8.65 -4.49 17.85
CA GLU A 306 9.25 -4.05 19.11
C GLU A 306 9.95 -5.23 19.83
N GLU A 307 9.27 -6.37 19.97
CA GLU A 307 9.86 -7.58 20.56
C GLU A 307 11.10 -8.07 19.80
N MET A 308 11.11 -7.95 18.46
CA MET A 308 12.26 -8.31 17.64
C MET A 308 13.47 -7.40 17.88
N GLU A 309 13.25 -6.12 18.19
CA GLU A 309 14.33 -5.17 18.52
C GLU A 309 14.90 -5.42 19.92
N ASP A 310 14.06 -5.79 20.88
CA ASP A 310 14.44 -6.00 22.28
C ASP A 310 15.00 -7.40 22.57
N THR A 311 14.57 -8.41 21.82
CA THR A 311 14.88 -9.83 22.11
C THR A 311 16.19 -10.28 21.46
N LYS A 312 17.18 -10.67 22.27
CA LYS A 312 18.44 -11.30 21.79
C LYS A 312 18.38 -12.82 21.65
N ILE A 313 17.47 -13.50 22.37
CA ILE A 313 17.33 -14.97 22.41
C ILE A 313 15.85 -15.34 22.55
N LEU A 314 15.34 -16.25 21.73
CA LEU A 314 13.96 -16.76 21.83
C LEU A 314 13.81 -17.67 23.06
N SER A 315 12.69 -17.55 23.77
CA SER A 315 12.42 -18.37 24.96
C SER A 315 12.05 -19.82 24.60
N GLU A 316 12.54 -20.79 25.37
CA GLU A 316 12.26 -22.22 25.20
C GLU A 316 10.85 -22.63 25.68
N ASP A 317 10.16 -21.78 26.45
CA ASP A 317 8.85 -22.06 27.06
C ASP A 317 7.63 -21.81 26.14
N GLY A 318 7.86 -21.49 24.87
CA GLY A 318 6.82 -21.25 23.87
C GLY A 318 6.21 -19.85 23.89
N SER A 319 6.62 -18.97 24.82
CA SER A 319 6.19 -17.57 24.85
C SER A 319 6.63 -16.78 23.61
N SER A 320 7.67 -17.24 22.90
CA SER A 320 8.15 -16.63 21.65
C SER A 320 7.55 -17.26 20.37
N SER A 321 6.50 -18.07 20.46
CA SER A 321 5.91 -18.77 19.29
C SER A 321 5.40 -17.83 18.20
N GLN A 322 4.72 -16.73 18.57
CA GLN A 322 4.23 -15.72 17.62
C GLN A 322 5.38 -14.92 16.98
N LEU A 323 6.39 -14.57 17.77
CA LEU A 323 7.61 -13.94 17.27
C LEU A 323 8.35 -14.87 16.30
N LEU A 324 8.42 -16.18 16.61
CA LEU A 324 9.01 -17.17 15.70
C LEU A 324 8.22 -17.25 14.38
N GLU A 325 6.89 -17.36 14.43
CA GLU A 325 6.02 -17.34 13.23
C GLU A 325 6.25 -16.07 12.39
N PHE A 326 6.41 -14.92 13.06
CA PHE A 326 6.70 -13.65 12.40
C PHE A 326 8.09 -13.60 11.76
N LEU A 327 9.11 -14.17 12.42
CA LEU A 327 10.50 -14.16 11.95
C LEU A 327 10.77 -15.17 10.83
N LEU A 328 10.06 -16.30 10.81
CA LEU A 328 10.29 -17.35 9.84
C LEU A 328 10.13 -16.82 8.40
N PRO A 329 11.09 -17.12 7.50
CA PRO A 329 10.87 -16.94 6.09
C PRO A 329 9.72 -17.86 5.68
N ASN A 330 8.62 -17.30 5.21
CA ASN A 330 7.55 -18.09 4.58
C ASN A 330 7.99 -18.55 3.18
N GLU A 331 9.15 -19.20 3.09
CA GLU A 331 9.56 -19.99 1.96
C GLU A 331 9.43 -21.46 2.37
N SER A 332 8.46 -22.14 1.79
CA SER A 332 8.19 -23.60 1.75
C SER A 332 6.97 -24.09 2.56
N VAL A 333 5.89 -24.39 1.83
CA VAL A 333 5.38 -25.78 1.64
C VAL A 333 4.70 -25.81 0.26
N MET A 334 5.48 -25.91 -0.82
CA MET A 334 5.02 -26.64 -2.00
C MET A 334 5.36 -28.10 -1.73
N VAL A 335 4.40 -28.85 -1.21
CA VAL A 335 4.46 -30.30 -1.25
C VAL A 335 3.48 -30.75 -2.32
N SER A 336 4.09 -31.15 -3.44
CA SER A 336 3.60 -31.97 -4.57
C SER A 336 2.23 -31.65 -5.16
#